data_AF-A0A928XRA2-F1
#
_entry.id   AF-A0A928XRA2-F1
#
_cell.length_a   1.000
_cell.length_b   1.000
_cell.length_c   1.000
_cell.angle_alpha   90.00
_cell.angle_beta   90.00
_cell.angle_gamma   90.00
#
_symmetry.space_group_name_H-M   'P 1'
#
loop_
_entity.id
_entity.type
_entity.pdbx_description
1 polymer ?
#
loop_
_entity_poly.entity_id
_entity_poly.type
_entity_poly.pdbx_seq_one_letter_code
_entity_poly.pdbx_strand_id
1 'polypeptide(L)'
;MLLTRTPLQPLCLALLGLLACKQGAEGSAPSSTASAAAAPAASSAAPAAAASGQPGAAEVNTPELEAIAKEIVPKGIPTERSKPPSVAEWNAASEITVRHSGPLGCETKRVREWLRVSCRTSGSSGPQIQTVSIVEPKAKNPEYFTYEAKGVASIVLPLRESMDAKVAFTWSARGKRVLTATWPKGAPAPGIYFDAGAGAGESGAAPKTGKPRCEDVCNGARGFPSACETTPCPKNFKCLDNHICVCTLPCED
;
A
#
# COMPACT_ATOMS: atom_id res chain seq x y z
N MET A 1 9.74 54.90 -1.26
CA MET A 1 8.63 55.44 -0.45
C MET A 1 7.88 54.25 0.14
N LEU A 2 8.08 53.98 1.43
CA LEU A 2 7.05 54.01 2.50
C LEU A 2 5.99 52.90 2.35
N LEU A 3 5.69 51.99 3.28
CA LEU A 3 6.02 51.83 4.70
C LEU A 3 5.74 50.37 5.13
N THR A 4 6.58 49.93 6.06
CA THR A 4 6.42 48.88 7.09
C THR A 4 4.99 48.60 7.59
N ARG A 5 4.70 47.34 7.98
CA ARG A 5 4.11 46.99 9.29
C ARG A 5 4.07 45.48 9.56
N THR A 6 4.93 45.03 10.47
CA THR A 6 4.77 43.86 11.34
C THR A 6 3.91 44.22 12.55
N PRO A 7 3.11 43.27 13.08
CA PRO A 7 3.11 43.03 14.53
C PRO A 7 3.23 41.51 14.81
N LEU A 8 4.18 41.06 15.66
CA LEU A 8 4.20 41.03 17.13
C LEU A 8 3.29 39.94 17.76
N GLN A 9 3.86 39.21 18.72
CA GLN A 9 3.50 37.89 19.28
C GLN A 9 2.17 37.82 20.10
N PRO A 10 1.76 36.62 20.57
CA PRO A 10 2.16 36.16 21.91
C PRO A 10 2.63 34.68 21.89
N LEU A 11 3.76 34.25 22.47
CA LEU A 11 4.12 34.22 23.89
C LEU A 11 3.01 33.62 24.77
N CYS A 12 2.75 32.33 24.60
CA CYS A 12 1.96 31.55 25.55
C CYS A 12 2.90 30.82 26.51
N LEU A 13 2.65 31.09 27.80
CA LEU A 13 3.39 30.68 28.97
C LEU A 13 3.54 29.16 29.11
N ALA A 14 4.69 28.80 29.69
CA ALA A 14 4.89 27.57 30.42
C ALA A 14 3.86 27.41 31.55
N LEU A 15 3.25 26.22 31.64
CA LEU A 15 2.71 25.71 32.90
C LEU A 15 3.52 24.49 33.32
N LEU A 16 4.41 24.70 34.29
CA LEU A 16 4.87 23.67 35.21
C LEU A 16 3.68 23.22 36.06
N GLY A 17 3.38 21.94 36.05
CA GLY A 17 2.46 21.29 36.99
C GLY A 17 3.11 20.06 37.60
N LEU A 18 3.73 20.24 38.76
CA LEU A 18 4.04 19.17 39.71
C LEU A 18 2.76 18.67 40.38
N LEU A 19 2.44 17.38 40.28
CA LEU A 19 1.68 16.64 41.30
C LEU A 19 2.16 15.17 41.23
N ALA A 20 3.04 14.73 42.12
CA ALA A 20 2.79 14.27 43.50
C ALA A 20 2.17 12.87 43.56
N CYS A 21 2.91 11.97 44.19
CA CYS A 21 2.65 10.56 44.45
C CYS A 21 1.28 10.27 45.10
N LYS A 22 0.71 9.10 44.79
CA LYS A 22 -0.06 8.34 45.79
C LYS A 22 0.15 6.83 45.62
N GLN A 23 1.01 6.31 46.49
CA GLN A 23 1.07 4.89 46.86
C GLN A 23 -0.11 4.56 47.79
N GLY A 24 -0.66 3.36 47.64
CA GLY A 24 -1.52 2.64 48.59
C GLY A 24 -1.64 1.21 48.07
N ALA A 25 -0.90 0.23 48.60
CA ALA A 25 -1.04 -0.46 49.88
C ALA A 25 -2.32 -1.31 49.97
N GLU A 26 -2.11 -2.62 49.83
CA GLU A 26 -2.65 -3.76 50.57
C GLU A 26 -4.15 -3.84 50.92
N GLY A 27 -4.76 -5.00 50.64
CA GLY A 27 -6.01 -5.38 51.30
C GLY A 27 -6.79 -6.57 50.71
N SER A 28 -6.39 -7.77 51.12
CA SER A 28 -7.27 -8.91 51.46
C SER A 28 -8.16 -9.61 50.40
N ALA A 29 -7.82 -10.87 50.16
CA ALA A 29 -8.79 -11.95 49.87
C ALA A 29 -9.70 -12.21 51.10
N PRO A 30 -10.90 -12.81 50.97
CA PRO A 30 -10.98 -14.27 50.81
C PRO A 30 -12.16 -14.81 49.95
N SER A 31 -12.00 -16.08 49.56
CA SER A 31 -12.99 -17.15 49.42
C SER A 31 -14.42 -16.83 48.95
N SER A 32 -14.80 -17.39 47.79
CA SER A 32 -16.15 -17.93 47.64
C SER A 32 -16.09 -19.33 47.03
N THR A 33 -16.76 -20.21 47.77
CA THR A 33 -16.82 -21.66 47.69
C THR A 33 -17.59 -22.15 46.48
N ALA A 34 -17.32 -23.41 46.14
CA ALA A 34 -17.93 -24.23 45.10
C ALA A 34 -19.46 -24.18 45.05
N SER A 35 -20.02 -24.33 43.83
CA SER A 35 -21.28 -25.03 43.64
C SER A 35 -21.17 -25.93 42.42
N ALA A 36 -21.34 -27.22 42.69
CA ALA A 36 -21.28 -28.32 41.75
C ALA A 36 -22.69 -28.65 41.23
N ALA A 37 -22.69 -29.29 40.05
CA ALA A 37 -23.72 -30.18 39.51
C ALA A 37 -24.98 -29.54 38.91
N ALA A 38 -25.05 -29.55 37.57
CA ALA A 38 -26.01 -30.38 36.86
C ALA A 38 -25.57 -30.55 35.39
N ALA A 39 -25.27 -31.79 35.01
CA ALA A 39 -25.12 -32.20 33.63
C ALA A 39 -26.51 -32.43 33.00
N PRO A 40 -26.72 -32.00 31.75
CA PRO A 40 -27.53 -32.75 30.81
C PRO A 40 -26.63 -33.43 29.78
N ALA A 41 -26.81 -34.74 29.68
CA ALA A 41 -26.35 -35.58 28.58
C ALA A 41 -27.08 -35.24 27.27
N ALA A 42 -26.51 -35.73 26.17
CA ALA A 42 -26.98 -35.67 24.78
C ALA A 42 -26.75 -34.30 24.10
N SER A 43 -26.23 -34.21 22.88
CA SER A 43 -26.34 -35.13 21.76
C SER A 43 -25.07 -35.03 20.91
N SER A 44 -24.34 -36.14 20.80
CA SER A 44 -23.28 -36.31 19.82
C SER A 44 -23.93 -36.51 18.45
N ALA A 45 -24.31 -35.42 17.80
CA ALA A 45 -24.60 -35.44 16.38
C ALA A 45 -23.26 -35.34 15.66
N ALA A 46 -22.80 -36.48 15.13
CA ALA A 46 -21.70 -36.53 14.20
C ALA A 46 -21.96 -35.51 13.07
N PRO A 47 -21.02 -34.59 12.77
CA PRO A 47 -21.10 -33.86 11.51
C PRO A 47 -20.97 -34.90 10.41
N ALA A 48 -22.07 -35.14 9.70
CA ALA A 48 -22.05 -35.81 8.42
C ALA A 48 -20.95 -35.15 7.59
N ALA A 49 -19.98 -35.96 7.17
CA ALA A 49 -19.04 -35.59 6.15
C ALA A 49 -19.87 -35.18 4.92
N ALA A 50 -20.10 -33.88 4.77
CA ALA A 50 -20.56 -33.32 3.53
C ALA A 50 -19.46 -33.64 2.54
N ALA A 51 -19.71 -34.66 1.72
CA ALA A 51 -18.93 -34.92 0.53
C ALA A 51 -18.76 -33.58 -0.16
N SER A 52 -17.51 -33.11 -0.21
CA SER A 52 -17.10 -32.13 -1.20
C SER A 52 -17.36 -32.78 -2.55
N GLY A 53 -18.58 -32.61 -3.04
CA GLY A 53 -18.87 -32.68 -4.46
C GLY A 53 -18.02 -31.58 -5.07
N GLN A 54 -16.80 -31.97 -5.46
CA GLN A 54 -15.96 -31.20 -6.35
C GLN A 54 -16.87 -30.81 -7.52
N PRO A 55 -17.19 -29.50 -7.70
CA PRO A 55 -17.83 -29.08 -8.93
C PRO A 55 -16.93 -29.59 -10.03
N GLY A 56 -17.48 -30.46 -10.89
CA GLY A 56 -16.77 -30.96 -12.04
C GLY A 56 -16.08 -29.77 -12.69
N ALA A 57 -14.78 -29.91 -12.92
CA ALA A 57 -14.04 -29.00 -13.76
C ALA A 57 -14.76 -29.00 -15.11
N ALA A 58 -15.73 -28.09 -15.26
CA ALA A 58 -16.18 -27.67 -16.54
C ALA A 58 -14.93 -27.07 -17.18
N GLU A 59 -14.39 -27.81 -18.13
CA GLU A 59 -13.37 -27.38 -19.05
C GLU A 59 -13.95 -26.18 -19.80
N VAL A 60 -13.82 -25.01 -19.18
CA VAL A 60 -14.13 -23.73 -19.81
C VAL A 60 -13.09 -23.62 -20.91
N ASN A 61 -13.53 -23.88 -22.13
CA ASN A 61 -12.73 -23.74 -23.33
C ASN A 61 -12.01 -22.38 -23.30
N THR A 62 -10.69 -22.46 -23.17
CA THR A 62 -9.70 -21.38 -23.03
C THR A 62 -9.44 -20.50 -24.28
N PRO A 63 -10.10 -20.60 -25.46
CA PRO A 63 -9.80 -19.65 -26.54
C PRO A 63 -10.33 -18.23 -26.33
N GLU A 64 -11.39 -18.02 -25.54
CA GLU A 64 -12.07 -16.71 -25.51
C GLU A 64 -11.46 -15.72 -24.51
N LEU A 65 -10.82 -16.19 -23.43
CA LEU A 65 -10.18 -15.28 -22.45
C LEU A 65 -8.84 -14.69 -22.95
N GLU A 66 -8.09 -15.41 -23.80
CA GLU A 66 -6.82 -14.92 -24.36
C GLU A 66 -7.04 -13.90 -25.49
N ALA A 67 -8.17 -13.94 -26.19
CA ALA A 67 -8.54 -12.91 -27.16
C ALA A 67 -8.90 -11.57 -26.48
N ILE A 68 -9.42 -11.58 -25.26
CA ILE A 68 -9.73 -10.37 -24.47
C ILE A 68 -8.44 -9.72 -23.91
N ALA A 69 -7.37 -10.50 -23.72
CA ALA A 69 -6.13 -10.02 -23.12
C ALA A 69 -5.24 -9.19 -24.07
N LYS A 70 -5.44 -9.29 -25.40
CA LYS A 70 -4.55 -8.66 -26.39
C LYS A 70 -5.06 -7.35 -27.03
N GLU A 71 -6.30 -6.94 -26.77
CA GLU A 71 -6.89 -5.75 -27.41
C GLU A 71 -7.57 -4.79 -26.42
N ILE A 72 -7.01 -4.54 -25.23
CA ILE A 72 -7.62 -3.56 -24.31
C ILE A 72 -6.55 -2.77 -23.56
N VAL A 73 -5.85 -1.87 -24.27
CA VAL A 73 -5.63 -0.54 -23.70
C VAL A 73 -6.77 0.31 -24.26
N PRO A 74 -7.95 0.33 -23.62
CA PRO A 74 -9.06 1.10 -24.13
C PRO A 74 -8.59 2.56 -24.13
N LYS A 75 -8.60 3.17 -25.31
CA LYS A 75 -8.40 4.62 -25.46
C LYS A 75 -9.56 5.31 -24.74
N GLY A 76 -9.37 5.58 -23.45
CA GLY A 76 -10.33 6.27 -22.59
C GLY A 76 -10.87 5.38 -21.48
N ILE A 77 -10.73 5.84 -20.24
CA ILE A 77 -11.56 5.35 -19.14
C ILE A 77 -13.00 5.76 -19.46
N PRO A 78 -14.00 4.89 -19.26
CA PRO A 78 -15.39 5.33 -19.30
C PRO A 78 -15.59 6.57 -18.41
N THR A 79 -16.19 7.63 -18.98
CA THR A 79 -16.51 8.85 -18.22
C THR A 79 -17.52 8.55 -17.09
N GLU A 80 -18.35 7.53 -17.29
CA GLU A 80 -19.36 7.08 -16.33
C GLU A 80 -18.74 6.22 -15.22
N ARG A 81 -19.28 6.33 -13.99
CA ARG A 81 -18.82 5.50 -12.87
C ARG A 81 -19.20 4.05 -13.10
N SER A 82 -18.23 3.15 -13.05
CA SER A 82 -18.48 1.72 -13.01
C SER A 82 -18.76 1.24 -11.58
N LYS A 83 -19.54 0.18 -11.45
CA LYS A 83 -19.78 -0.48 -10.15
C LYS A 83 -18.48 -1.07 -9.58
N PRO A 84 -18.33 -1.16 -8.25
CA PRO A 84 -17.21 -1.87 -7.63
C PRO A 84 -17.04 -3.28 -8.22
N PRO A 85 -15.80 -3.75 -8.46
CA PRO A 85 -15.59 -5.07 -9.02
C PRO A 85 -15.96 -6.18 -8.04
N SER A 86 -16.47 -7.27 -8.59
CA SER A 86 -16.74 -8.50 -7.87
C SER A 86 -15.45 -9.22 -7.43
N VAL A 87 -15.58 -10.15 -6.50
CA VAL A 87 -14.46 -10.99 -6.04
C VAL A 87 -13.86 -11.81 -7.19
N ALA A 88 -14.70 -12.32 -8.10
CA ALA A 88 -14.27 -13.08 -9.26
C ALA A 88 -13.38 -12.25 -10.20
N GLU A 89 -13.76 -10.99 -10.48
CA GLU A 89 -12.94 -10.06 -11.26
C GLU A 89 -11.59 -9.79 -10.61
N TRP A 90 -11.54 -9.58 -9.28
CA TRP A 90 -10.28 -9.39 -8.57
C TRP A 90 -9.37 -10.61 -8.59
N ASN A 91 -9.94 -11.81 -8.58
CA ASN A 91 -9.18 -13.04 -8.64
C ASN A 91 -8.57 -13.25 -10.03
N ALA A 92 -9.32 -12.93 -11.09
CA ALA A 92 -8.85 -13.01 -12.47
C ALA A 92 -7.81 -11.94 -12.84
N ALA A 93 -7.82 -10.79 -12.17
CA ALA A 93 -6.90 -9.70 -12.45
C ALA A 93 -5.44 -10.07 -12.10
N SER A 94 -4.52 -9.69 -12.99
CA SER A 94 -3.08 -9.80 -12.73
C SER A 94 -2.58 -8.72 -11.78
N GLU A 95 -1.53 -9.03 -11.03
CA GLU A 95 -0.83 -8.04 -10.22
C GLU A 95 -0.08 -7.05 -11.12
N ILE A 96 -0.13 -5.77 -10.78
CA ILE A 96 0.66 -4.73 -11.41
C ILE A 96 1.85 -4.37 -10.53
N THR A 97 3.02 -4.16 -11.14
CA THR A 97 4.22 -3.75 -10.41
C THR A 97 4.06 -2.31 -9.92
N VAL A 98 4.13 -2.12 -8.60
CA VAL A 98 4.12 -0.80 -7.96
C VAL A 98 5.46 -0.58 -7.27
N ARG A 99 6.05 0.60 -7.50
CA ARG A 99 7.34 0.94 -6.90
C ARG A 99 7.26 0.84 -5.37
N HIS A 100 8.22 0.13 -4.80
CA HIS A 100 8.36 -0.20 -3.37
C HIS A 100 7.24 -1.08 -2.77
N SER A 101 6.28 -1.63 -3.53
CA SER A 101 5.23 -2.48 -2.94
C SER A 101 5.73 -3.87 -2.53
N GLY A 102 6.63 -4.46 -3.32
CA GLY A 102 7.16 -5.82 -3.12
C GLY A 102 7.80 -6.02 -1.74
N PRO A 103 8.80 -5.19 -1.33
CA PRO A 103 9.40 -5.27 0.00
C PRO A 103 8.42 -5.03 1.16
N LEU A 104 7.28 -4.39 0.87
CA LEU A 104 6.20 -4.15 1.82
C LEU A 104 5.24 -5.33 1.96
N GLY A 105 5.34 -6.36 1.11
CA GLY A 105 4.40 -7.48 1.07
C GLY A 105 3.01 -7.04 0.62
N CYS A 106 2.96 -6.04 -0.27
CA CYS A 106 1.71 -5.49 -0.79
C CYS A 106 1.45 -5.97 -2.22
N GLU A 107 0.34 -6.66 -2.41
CA GLU A 107 -0.22 -7.02 -3.71
C GLU A 107 -1.03 -5.83 -4.25
N THR A 108 -0.78 -5.44 -5.50
CA THR A 108 -1.56 -4.39 -6.17
C THR A 108 -2.24 -4.90 -7.42
N LYS A 109 -3.57 -4.81 -7.49
CA LYS A 109 -4.35 -5.20 -8.66
C LYS A 109 -5.14 -4.03 -9.19
N ARG A 110 -5.36 -4.01 -10.51
CA ARG A 110 -6.25 -3.06 -11.17
C ARG A 110 -7.31 -3.81 -11.97
N VAL A 111 -8.57 -3.42 -11.80
CA VAL A 111 -9.71 -3.90 -12.57
C VAL A 111 -10.49 -2.69 -13.07
N ARG A 112 -10.53 -2.47 -14.39
CA ARG A 112 -11.16 -1.29 -14.99
C ARG A 112 -10.54 -0.01 -14.39
N GLU A 113 -11.36 0.85 -13.79
CA GLU A 113 -10.93 2.03 -13.05
C GLU A 113 -10.58 1.75 -11.58
N TRP A 114 -10.84 0.56 -11.04
CA TRP A 114 -10.64 0.29 -9.62
C TRP A 114 -9.22 -0.21 -9.33
N LEU A 115 -8.62 0.34 -8.28
CA LEU A 115 -7.36 -0.09 -7.70
C LEU A 115 -7.63 -0.82 -6.40
N ARG A 116 -7.06 -2.00 -6.24
CA ARG A 116 -6.96 -2.71 -4.95
C ARG A 116 -5.50 -2.81 -4.54
N VAL A 117 -5.20 -2.39 -3.31
CA VAL A 117 -3.90 -2.63 -2.68
C VAL A 117 -4.13 -3.40 -1.39
N SER A 118 -3.53 -4.58 -1.28
CA SER A 118 -3.64 -5.46 -0.12
C SER A 118 -2.25 -5.75 0.42
N CYS A 119 -1.95 -5.22 1.60
CA CYS A 119 -0.71 -5.47 2.32
C CYS A 119 -0.93 -6.56 3.36
N ARG A 120 -0.04 -7.55 3.37
CA ARG A 120 -0.12 -8.69 4.29
C ARG A 120 1.17 -8.82 5.08
N THR A 121 1.06 -9.20 6.35
CA THR A 121 2.21 -9.65 7.12
C THR A 121 2.63 -11.04 6.66
N SER A 122 3.90 -11.21 6.28
CA SER A 122 4.50 -12.52 6.11
C SER A 122 5.00 -13.06 7.47
N GLY A 123 4.24 -13.98 8.08
CA GLY A 123 4.66 -14.71 9.28
C GLY A 123 4.58 -13.94 10.61
N SER A 124 4.87 -14.64 11.71
CA SER A 124 4.66 -14.14 13.08
C SER A 124 5.78 -13.22 13.62
N SER A 125 6.98 -13.29 13.04
CA SER A 125 8.17 -12.58 13.52
C SER A 125 8.49 -11.29 12.77
N GLY A 126 7.76 -10.97 11.69
CA GLY A 126 7.97 -9.77 10.88
C GLY A 126 7.20 -8.53 11.36
N PRO A 127 7.45 -7.35 10.75
CA PRO A 127 6.63 -6.16 10.96
C PRO A 127 5.17 -6.46 10.67
N GLN A 128 4.30 -6.26 11.67
CA GLN A 128 2.88 -6.56 11.55
C GLN A 128 2.16 -5.35 10.96
N ILE A 129 1.42 -5.54 9.86
CA ILE A 129 0.51 -4.50 9.37
C ILE A 129 -0.60 -4.28 10.41
N GLN A 130 -0.86 -3.02 10.72
CA GLN A 130 -1.81 -2.61 11.76
C GLN A 130 -3.04 -1.96 11.14
N THR A 131 -2.85 -0.90 10.36
CA THR A 131 -3.95 -0.06 9.88
C THR A 131 -3.72 0.46 8.47
N VAL A 132 -4.81 0.84 7.81
CA VAL A 132 -4.87 1.60 6.56
C VAL A 132 -5.75 2.83 6.76
N SER A 133 -5.25 4.00 6.35
CA SER A 133 -5.98 5.26 6.50
C SER A 133 -5.84 6.13 5.26
N ILE A 134 -6.92 6.82 4.88
CA ILE A 134 -6.87 7.81 3.81
C ILE A 134 -6.24 9.09 4.34
N VAL A 135 -5.14 9.51 3.74
CA VAL A 135 -4.50 10.80 4.02
C VAL A 135 -5.13 11.89 3.14
N GLU A 136 -5.28 11.59 1.85
CA GLU A 136 -5.90 12.44 0.84
C GLU A 136 -6.71 11.59 -0.15
N PRO A 137 -7.82 12.10 -0.70
CA PRO A 137 -8.45 13.38 -0.37
C PRO A 137 -9.21 13.31 0.97
N LYS A 138 -9.20 14.41 1.73
CA LYS A 138 -10.02 14.56 2.96
C LYS A 138 -11.50 14.88 2.68
N ALA A 139 -11.91 14.86 1.41
CA ALA A 139 -13.29 15.11 1.03
C ALA A 139 -14.22 14.15 1.75
N LYS A 140 -15.47 14.55 2.03
CA LYS A 140 -16.39 13.75 2.85
C LYS A 140 -16.78 12.40 2.23
N ASN A 141 -16.71 12.26 0.90
CA ASN A 141 -17.26 11.08 0.20
C ASN A 141 -16.37 10.57 -0.98
N PRO A 142 -15.09 10.23 -0.81
CA PRO A 142 -14.40 9.45 -1.83
C PRO A 142 -14.93 8.01 -1.72
N GLU A 143 -15.27 7.41 -2.84
CA GLU A 143 -15.83 6.06 -2.89
C GLU A 143 -14.68 5.06 -2.66
N TYR A 144 -14.32 4.79 -1.40
CA TYR A 144 -13.28 3.83 -1.07
C TYR A 144 -13.80 2.78 -0.08
N PHE A 145 -13.18 1.61 -0.12
CA PHE A 145 -13.46 0.52 0.81
C PHE A 145 -12.15 0.14 1.49
N THR A 146 -12.10 0.24 2.81
CA THR A 146 -10.98 -0.27 3.60
C THR A 146 -11.36 -1.59 4.27
N TYR A 147 -10.37 -2.45 4.46
CA TYR A 147 -10.51 -3.69 5.20
C TYR A 147 -9.28 -3.89 6.06
N GLU A 148 -9.51 -4.19 7.34
CA GLU A 148 -8.46 -4.47 8.31
C GLU A 148 -8.83 -5.74 9.07
N ALA A 149 -7.94 -6.72 9.05
CA ALA A 149 -8.04 -7.93 9.83
C ALA A 149 -6.64 -8.43 10.17
N LYS A 150 -6.51 -9.35 11.13
CA LYS A 150 -5.23 -9.86 11.65
C LYS A 150 -4.17 -10.07 10.56
N GLY A 151 -3.19 -9.16 10.49
CA GLY A 151 -2.09 -9.23 9.54
C GLY A 151 -2.44 -8.87 8.09
N VAL A 152 -3.58 -8.23 7.84
CA VAL A 152 -4.01 -7.76 6.52
C VAL A 152 -4.60 -6.36 6.64
N ALA A 153 -4.11 -5.44 5.80
CA ALA A 153 -4.77 -4.18 5.55
C ALA A 153 -4.95 -4.00 4.03
N SER A 154 -6.16 -3.65 3.61
CA SER A 154 -6.51 -3.52 2.20
C SER A 154 -7.31 -2.28 1.96
N ILE A 155 -7.14 -1.70 0.77
CA ILE A 155 -7.97 -0.63 0.25
C ILE A 155 -8.41 -0.94 -1.17
N VAL A 156 -9.62 -0.53 -1.50
CA VAL A 156 -10.16 -0.45 -2.86
C VAL A 156 -10.60 0.98 -3.12
N LEU A 157 -10.14 1.59 -4.21
CA LEU A 157 -10.51 2.96 -4.60
C LEU A 157 -10.57 3.11 -6.13
N PRO A 158 -11.47 3.95 -6.67
CA PRO A 158 -11.55 4.23 -8.09
C PRO A 158 -10.47 5.23 -8.50
N LEU A 159 -9.78 4.93 -9.59
CA LEU A 159 -8.81 5.78 -10.24
C LEU A 159 -9.49 6.63 -11.32
N ARG A 160 -9.32 7.95 -11.27
CA ARG A 160 -9.92 8.91 -12.20
C ARG A 160 -8.94 10.01 -12.54
N GLU A 161 -9.08 10.59 -13.73
CA GLU A 161 -8.35 11.80 -14.09
C GLU A 161 -8.61 12.93 -13.09
N SER A 162 -7.60 13.78 -12.91
CA SER A 162 -7.55 14.87 -11.94
C SER A 162 -7.70 14.40 -10.48
N MET A 163 -7.41 13.13 -10.18
CA MET A 163 -7.34 12.65 -8.81
C MET A 163 -5.93 12.78 -8.25
N ASP A 164 -5.88 12.99 -6.93
CA ASP A 164 -4.71 12.74 -6.11
C ASP A 164 -5.17 12.03 -4.84
N ALA A 165 -4.65 10.82 -4.61
CA ALA A 165 -4.99 10.01 -3.45
C ALA A 165 -3.71 9.57 -2.72
N LYS A 166 -3.71 9.76 -1.41
CA LYS A 166 -2.65 9.30 -0.51
C LYS A 166 -3.26 8.40 0.55
N VAL A 167 -2.73 7.19 0.66
CA VAL A 167 -3.22 6.16 1.57
C VAL A 167 -2.06 5.69 2.43
N ALA A 168 -2.19 5.84 3.74
CA ALA A 168 -1.18 5.44 4.70
C ALA A 168 -1.47 4.03 5.23
N PHE A 169 -0.50 3.14 5.04
CA PHE A 169 -0.44 1.84 5.67
C PHE A 169 0.55 1.92 6.84
N THR A 170 0.20 1.36 8.00
CA THR A 170 1.05 1.43 9.20
C THR A 170 1.42 0.03 9.67
N TRP A 171 2.72 -0.19 9.91
CA TRP A 171 3.27 -1.41 10.47
C TRP A 171 3.89 -1.18 11.84
N SER A 172 3.89 -2.19 12.71
CA SER A 172 4.40 -2.09 14.09
C SER A 172 5.85 -1.65 14.21
N ALA A 173 6.76 -2.26 13.44
CA ALA A 173 8.21 -1.98 13.51
C ALA A 173 8.73 -1.17 12.32
N ARG A 174 7.99 -1.18 11.20
CA ARG A 174 8.37 -0.52 9.96
C ARG A 174 7.80 0.91 9.85
N GLY A 175 6.86 1.26 10.72
CA GLY A 175 6.21 2.57 10.72
C GLY A 175 5.22 2.74 9.58
N LYS A 176 4.95 4.00 9.22
CA LYS A 176 3.97 4.39 8.21
C LYS A 176 4.61 4.43 6.81
N ARG A 177 3.89 3.92 5.80
CA ARG A 177 4.19 4.10 4.36
C ARG A 177 2.97 4.62 3.64
N VAL A 178 3.16 5.56 2.74
CA VAL A 178 2.13 6.23 1.97
C VAL A 178 2.17 5.72 0.55
N LEU A 179 1.09 5.04 0.15
CA LEU A 179 0.75 4.83 -1.24
C LEU A 179 0.24 6.15 -1.81
N THR A 180 0.84 6.62 -2.91
CA THR A 180 0.37 7.75 -3.70
C THR A 180 -0.16 7.24 -5.03
N ALA A 181 -1.39 7.62 -5.35
CA ALA A 181 -2.03 7.38 -6.64
C ALA A 181 -2.50 8.71 -7.22
N THR A 182 -1.81 9.19 -8.25
CA THR A 182 -2.08 10.48 -8.88
C THR A 182 -2.36 10.27 -10.36
N TRP A 183 -3.44 10.87 -10.85
CA TRP A 183 -3.77 10.82 -12.28
C TRP A 183 -3.98 12.24 -12.81
N PRO A 184 -2.94 12.87 -13.39
CA PRO A 184 -3.09 14.19 -13.98
C PRO A 184 -4.10 14.18 -15.13
N LYS A 185 -4.82 15.29 -15.33
CA LYS A 185 -5.75 15.44 -16.45
C LYS A 185 -5.04 15.21 -17.79
N GLY A 186 -5.62 14.39 -18.65
CA GLY A 186 -5.05 14.05 -19.96
C GLY A 186 -3.83 13.12 -19.93
N ALA A 187 -3.38 12.65 -18.76
CA ALA A 187 -2.36 11.62 -18.70
C ALA A 187 -2.95 10.27 -19.13
N PRO A 188 -2.21 9.44 -19.89
CA PRO A 188 -2.73 8.17 -20.39
C PRO A 188 -2.96 7.13 -19.29
N ALA A 189 -2.32 7.29 -18.13
CA ALA A 189 -2.39 6.38 -16.99
C ALA A 189 -2.07 7.11 -15.67
N PRO A 190 -2.51 6.56 -14.52
CA PRO A 190 -2.16 7.08 -13.21
C PRO A 190 -0.73 6.66 -12.82
N GLY A 191 -0.02 7.52 -12.10
CA GLY A 191 1.18 7.17 -11.36
C GLY A 191 0.82 6.57 -10.01
N ILE A 192 1.33 5.37 -9.71
CA ILE A 192 1.06 4.65 -8.45
C ILE A 192 2.38 4.20 -7.84
N TYR A 193 2.67 4.59 -6.60
CA TYR A 193 3.89 4.21 -5.90
C TYR A 193 3.74 4.32 -4.38
N PHE A 194 4.52 3.55 -3.64
CA PHE A 194 4.73 3.84 -2.22
C PHE A 194 5.90 4.82 -2.06
N ASP A 195 5.85 5.68 -1.04
CA ASP A 195 7.04 6.42 -0.60
C ASP A 195 8.19 5.45 -0.30
N ALA A 196 9.43 5.96 -0.23
CA ALA A 196 10.60 5.15 0.11
C ALA A 196 10.68 4.83 1.62
N GLY A 197 9.86 5.50 2.44
CA GLY A 197 9.81 5.43 3.89
C GLY A 197 10.85 6.31 4.57
N ALA A 198 10.63 6.61 5.86
CA ALA A 198 11.53 7.43 6.67
C ALA A 198 12.98 6.88 6.77
N GLY A 199 13.19 5.61 6.44
CA GLY A 199 14.52 4.98 6.41
C GLY A 199 15.27 5.06 5.07
N ALA A 200 14.61 5.49 3.99
CA ALA A 200 15.22 5.50 2.65
C ALA A 200 15.63 6.89 2.15
N GLY A 201 15.33 7.97 2.88
CA GLY A 201 15.71 9.29 2.39
C GLY A 201 15.36 10.51 3.25
N GLU A 202 14.94 10.33 4.50
CA GLU A 202 14.65 11.46 5.40
C GLU A 202 15.36 11.28 6.74
N SER A 203 16.65 10.97 6.65
CA SER A 203 17.56 11.38 7.71
C SER A 203 17.61 12.90 7.69
N GLY A 204 16.97 13.55 8.66
CA GLY A 204 17.24 14.95 9.00
C GLY A 204 18.66 15.20 9.53
N ALA A 205 19.57 14.23 9.43
CA ALA A 205 21.00 14.52 9.38
C ALA A 205 21.33 14.98 7.96
N ALA A 206 21.98 16.14 7.84
CA ALA A 206 22.59 16.62 6.62
C ALA A 206 23.17 15.43 5.81
N PRO A 207 23.01 15.42 4.47
CA PRO A 207 23.43 14.30 3.63
C PRO A 207 24.83 13.88 4.06
N LYS A 208 24.94 12.66 4.60
CA LYS A 208 26.26 12.04 4.68
C LYS A 208 26.78 12.10 3.25
N THR A 209 28.00 12.57 3.07
CA THR A 209 28.68 12.87 1.80
C THR A 209 28.87 11.65 0.86
N GLY A 210 28.06 10.60 1.00
CA GLY A 210 28.00 9.42 0.13
C GLY A 210 27.02 9.61 -1.03
N LYS A 211 27.22 8.84 -2.10
CA LYS A 211 26.38 8.90 -3.29
C LYS A 211 25.03 8.22 -2.99
N PRO A 212 23.91 8.66 -3.59
CA PRO A 212 22.61 7.99 -3.45
C PRO A 212 22.66 6.54 -3.97
N ARG A 213 21.73 5.67 -3.56
CA ARG A 213 21.72 4.29 -4.07
C ARG A 213 21.26 4.25 -5.53
N CYS A 214 21.91 3.44 -6.37
CA CYS A 214 21.59 3.39 -7.80
C CYS A 214 20.15 2.95 -8.10
N GLU A 215 19.56 2.13 -7.24
CA GLU A 215 18.17 1.69 -7.37
C GLU A 215 17.19 2.87 -7.33
N ASP A 216 17.49 3.90 -6.52
CA ASP A 216 16.66 5.08 -6.33
C ASP A 216 16.78 6.08 -7.47
N VAL A 217 17.98 6.20 -8.07
CA VAL A 217 18.25 7.20 -9.12
C VAL A 217 18.07 6.65 -10.52
N CYS A 218 18.22 5.34 -10.72
CA CYS A 218 18.24 4.69 -12.02
C CYS A 218 16.98 3.87 -12.30
N ASN A 219 15.85 4.20 -11.66
CA ASN A 219 14.57 3.48 -11.82
C ASN A 219 14.70 1.95 -11.63
N GLY A 220 15.50 1.51 -10.66
CA GLY A 220 15.63 0.09 -10.31
C GLY A 220 16.68 -0.71 -11.09
N ALA A 221 17.42 -0.13 -12.05
CA ALA A 221 18.49 -0.85 -12.75
C ALA A 221 19.68 0.06 -13.12
N ARG A 222 20.91 -0.37 -12.77
CA ARG A 222 22.16 0.33 -13.21
C ARG A 222 22.35 0.31 -14.72
N GLY A 223 21.81 -0.70 -15.40
CA GLY A 223 21.76 -0.73 -16.84
C GLY A 223 20.81 -1.80 -17.36
N PHE A 224 20.48 -1.70 -18.64
CA PHE A 224 19.63 -2.66 -19.32
C PHE A 224 20.11 -2.85 -20.77
N PRO A 225 19.92 -4.06 -21.34
CA PRO A 225 20.24 -4.31 -22.74
C PRO A 225 19.36 -3.42 -23.63
N SER A 226 19.98 -2.69 -24.55
CA SER A 226 19.29 -1.87 -25.54
C SER A 226 20.14 -1.75 -26.79
N ALA A 227 19.52 -1.89 -27.96
CA ALA A 227 20.17 -1.58 -29.23
C ALA A 227 20.27 -0.07 -29.40
N CYS A 228 21.32 0.53 -28.83
CA CYS A 228 21.46 1.99 -28.74
C CYS A 228 21.53 2.67 -30.11
N GLU A 229 21.98 1.96 -31.14
CA GLU A 229 22.06 2.46 -32.52
C GLU A 229 20.67 2.78 -33.08
N THR A 230 19.67 1.98 -32.74
CA THR A 230 18.30 2.14 -33.23
C THR A 230 17.38 2.81 -32.21
N THR A 231 17.70 2.70 -30.92
CA THR A 231 16.87 3.22 -29.83
C THR A 231 17.73 4.00 -28.84
N PRO A 232 17.64 5.34 -28.81
CA PRO A 232 18.43 6.13 -27.89
C PRO A 232 18.09 5.79 -26.43
N CYS A 233 19.11 5.79 -25.58
CA CYS A 233 18.91 5.56 -24.15
C CYS A 233 17.99 6.64 -23.54
N PRO A 234 17.19 6.29 -22.52
CA PRO A 234 16.43 7.24 -21.73
C PRO A 234 17.33 8.30 -21.11
N LYS A 235 16.71 9.42 -20.73
CA LYS A 235 17.40 10.50 -20.00
C LYS A 235 18.14 9.94 -18.78
N ASN A 236 19.38 10.37 -18.59
CA ASN A 236 20.32 9.92 -17.54
C ASN A 236 20.94 8.52 -17.75
N PHE A 237 20.81 7.94 -18.94
CA PHE A 237 21.52 6.74 -19.34
C PHE A 237 22.42 7.05 -20.53
N LYS A 238 23.61 6.44 -20.56
CA LYS A 238 24.57 6.50 -21.67
C LYS A 238 24.73 5.12 -22.25
N CYS A 239 24.80 5.05 -23.57
CA CYS A 239 25.12 3.80 -24.22
C CYS A 239 26.59 3.41 -23.98
N LEU A 240 26.79 2.17 -23.55
CA LEU A 240 28.08 1.51 -23.47
C LEU A 240 28.12 0.39 -24.51
N ASP A 241 29.18 0.36 -25.32
CA ASP A 241 29.47 -0.68 -26.31
C ASP A 241 28.32 -1.00 -27.29
N ASN A 242 27.52 0.01 -27.67
CA ASN A 242 26.35 -0.09 -28.57
C ASN A 242 25.24 -1.08 -28.15
N HIS A 243 25.33 -1.69 -26.97
CA HIS A 243 24.43 -2.78 -26.57
C HIS A 243 23.78 -2.60 -25.20
N ILE A 244 24.24 -1.66 -24.37
CA ILE A 244 23.74 -1.50 -23.00
C ILE A 244 23.56 -0.01 -22.67
N CYS A 245 22.38 0.35 -22.17
CA CYS A 245 22.16 1.67 -21.57
C CYS A 245 22.57 1.60 -20.09
N VAL A 246 23.56 2.39 -19.67
CA VAL A 246 24.07 2.44 -18.29
C VAL A 246 23.72 3.80 -17.66
N CYS A 247 23.20 3.78 -16.44
CA CYS A 247 22.84 4.99 -15.70
C CYS A 247 24.09 5.84 -15.41
N THR A 248 24.05 7.12 -15.75
CA THR A 248 25.18 8.06 -15.59
C THR A 248 25.15 8.87 -14.31
N LEU A 249 24.11 8.70 -13.49
CA LEU A 249 23.96 9.48 -12.26
C LEU A 249 24.96 8.96 -11.22
N PRO A 250 25.60 9.85 -10.44
CA PRO A 250 26.50 9.42 -9.39
C PRO A 250 25.69 8.70 -8.33
N CYS A 251 25.91 7.39 -8.21
CA CYS A 251 25.23 6.54 -7.25
C CYS A 251 26.17 5.43 -6.74
N GLU A 252 25.87 4.86 -5.58
CA GLU A 252 26.53 3.69 -4.96
C GLU A 252 25.54 2.52 -4.88
N ASP A 253 26.03 1.28 -4.75
CA ASP A 253 25.16 0.09 -4.61
C ASP A 253 24.69 -0.09 -3.15
#